data_AF-A0A510HMV7-F1
#
_entry.id   AF-A0A510HMV7-F1
#
_cell.length_a   1.000
_cell.length_b   1.000
_cell.length_c   1.000
_cell.angle_alpha   90.00
_cell.angle_beta   90.00
_cell.angle_gamma   90.00
#
_symmetry.space_group_name_H-M   'P 1'
#
loop_
_entity.id
_entity.type
_entity.pdbx_description
1 polymer ?
#
loop_
_entity_poly.entity_id
_entity_poly.type
_entity_poly.pdbx_seq_one_letter_code
_entity_poly.pdbx_strand_id
1 'polypeptide(L)' 'MTTEERATGTPNTVYDLTSVLYHALEGGATYEAYIKDAEENGDGELAEFFRQVQEEDRRRAQRAKELLQSRLSSS' A
#
# COMPACT_ATOMS: atom_id res chain seq x y z
N MET A 1 -0.52 14.49 -26.45
CA MET A 1 -1.16 14.34 -25.14
C MET A 1 -0.15 14.77 -24.10
N THR A 2 -0.33 15.97 -23.55
CA THR A 2 0.53 16.54 -22.51
C THR A 2 0.19 15.89 -21.19
N THR A 3 1.08 15.06 -20.65
CA THR A 3 1.00 14.60 -19.27
C THR A 3 1.07 15.83 -18.38
N GLU A 4 -0.04 16.18 -17.74
CA GLU A 4 -0.05 17.23 -16.71
C GLU A 4 0.80 16.74 -15.53
N GLU A 5 2.08 17.13 -15.53
CA GLU A 5 2.91 17.09 -14.33
C GLU A 5 2.25 18.01 -13.30
N ARG A 6 1.54 17.42 -12.34
CA ARG A 6 1.12 18.13 -11.14
C ARG A 6 2.38 18.49 -10.36
N ALA A 7 2.85 19.72 -10.54
CA ALA A 7 4.05 20.24 -9.91
C ALA A 7 3.83 20.44 -8.41
N THR A 8 3.96 19.35 -7.63
CA THR A 8 4.02 19.39 -6.15
C THR A 8 5.43 19.72 -5.64
N GLY A 9 6.37 20.05 -6.53
CA GLY A 9 7.78 20.35 -6.21
C GLY A 9 8.65 19.11 -5.95
N THR A 10 8.06 17.92 -5.84
CA THR A 10 8.75 16.63 -5.74
C THR A 10 8.59 15.88 -7.08
N PRO A 11 9.61 15.15 -7.59
CA PRO A 11 9.45 14.35 -8.80
C PRO A 11 8.21 13.46 -8.68
N ASN A 12 7.36 13.44 -9.71
CA ASN A 12 6.07 12.75 -9.67
C ASN A 12 6.21 11.32 -9.12
N THR A 13 7.29 10.62 -9.52
CA THR A 13 7.56 9.24 -9.08
C THR A 13 7.82 9.07 -7.57
N VAL A 14 8.40 10.07 -6.87
CA VAL A 14 8.63 9.99 -5.42
C VAL A 14 7.32 10.23 -4.69
N TYR A 15 6.52 11.19 -5.17
CA TYR A 15 5.16 11.41 -4.66
C TYR A 15 4.30 10.15 -4.87
N ASP A 16 4.26 9.61 -6.08
CA ASP A 16 3.50 8.41 -6.45
C ASP A 16 3.85 7.21 -5.56
N LEU A 17 5.15 6.94 -5.38
CA LEU A 17 5.60 5.83 -4.53
C LEU A 17 5.31 6.07 -3.05
N THR A 18 5.34 7.33 -2.59
CA THR A 18 4.97 7.68 -1.22
C THR A 18 3.47 7.46 -0.99
N SER A 19 2.62 7.81 -1.96
CA SER A 19 1.19 7.54 -1.91
C SER A 19 0.88 6.03 -1.89
N VAL A 20 1.57 5.24 -2.72
CA VAL A 20 1.44 3.77 -2.70
C VAL A 20 1.86 3.19 -1.35
N LEU A 21 2.99 3.64 -0.81
CA LEU A 21 3.48 3.20 0.50
C LEU A 21 2.48 3.55 1.62
N TYR A 22 1.95 4.77 1.61
CA TYR A 22 0.99 5.24 2.59
C TYR A 22 -0.27 4.36 2.61
N HIS A 23 -0.93 4.17 1.46
CA HIS A 23 -2.16 3.39 1.40
C HIS A 23 -1.96 1.91 1.72
N ALA A 24 -0.83 1.32 1.30
CA ALA A 24 -0.51 -0.07 1.64
C ALA A 24 -0.29 -0.28 3.15
N LEU A 25 0.21 0.74 3.86
CA LEU A 25 0.38 0.69 5.32
C LEU A 25 -0.92 1.02 6.07
N GLU A 26 -1.71 1.97 5.57
CA GLU A 26 -3.02 2.35 6.13
C GLU A 26 -3.99 1.17 6.14
N GLY A 27 -3.97 0.34 5.09
CA GLY A 27 -4.79 -0.86 5.00
C GLY A 27 -4.55 -1.86 6.15
N GLY A 28 -3.34 -1.92 6.72
CA GLY A 28 -2.98 -2.90 7.75
C GLY A 28 -3.90 -2.90 8.99
N ALA A 29 -4.25 -1.71 9.49
CA ALA A 29 -5.14 -1.55 10.64
C ALA A 29 -6.61 -1.88 10.29
N THR A 30 -6.99 -1.65 9.04
CA THR A 30 -8.33 -1.92 8.52
C THR A 30 -8.56 -3.41 8.30
N TYR A 31 -7.56 -4.14 7.78
CA TYR A 31 -7.68 -5.56 7.49
C TYR A 31 -7.84 -6.42 8.75
N GLU A 32 -7.23 -6.04 9.87
CA GLU A 32 -7.40 -6.76 11.15
C GLU A 32 -8.86 -6.74 11.63
N ALA A 33 -9.54 -5.59 11.51
CA ALA A 33 -10.96 -5.50 11.82
C ALA A 33 -11.80 -6.37 10.87
N TYR A 34 -11.51 -6.35 9.57
CA TYR A 34 -12.25 -7.14 8.58
C TYR A 34 -12.05 -8.65 8.75
N ILE A 35 -10.83 -9.08 9.06
CA ILE A 35 -10.53 -10.49 9.39
C ILE A 35 -11.35 -10.91 10.61
N LYS A 36 -11.33 -10.08 11.67
CA LYS A 36 -12.07 -10.37 12.90
C LYS A 36 -13.57 -10.46 12.64
N ASP A 37 -14.14 -9.52 11.90
CA ASP A 37 -15.56 -9.53 11.56
C ASP A 37 -15.93 -10.80 10.76
N ALA A 38 -15.09 -11.21 9.81
CA ALA A 38 -15.31 -12.44 9.05
C ALA A 38 -15.23 -13.70 9.94
N GLU A 39 -14.27 -13.76 10.85
CA GLU A 39 -14.12 -14.86 11.82
C GLU A 39 -15.31 -14.95 12.79
N GLU A 40 -15.79 -13.81 13.31
CA GLU A 40 -16.95 -13.75 14.21
C GLU A 40 -18.24 -14.19 13.52
N ASN A 41 -18.36 -13.98 12.21
CA ASN A 41 -19.48 -14.45 11.39
C ASN A 41 -19.31 -15.89 10.87
N GLY A 42 -18.18 -16.55 11.15
CA GLY A 42 -17.88 -17.91 10.68
C GLY A 42 -17.57 -17.99 9.18
N ASP A 43 -17.25 -16.88 8.53
CA ASP A 43 -16.90 -16.82 7.11
C ASP A 43 -15.38 -16.98 6.91
N GLY A 44 -14.95 -18.25 6.86
CA GLY A 44 -13.54 -18.61 6.74
C GLY A 44 -12.91 -18.20 5.41
N GLU A 45 -13.67 -18.25 4.31
CA GLU A 45 -13.20 -17.85 2.97
C GLU A 45 -12.92 -16.34 2.95
N LEU A 46 -13.82 -15.54 3.50
CA LEU A 46 -13.65 -14.09 3.57
C LEU A 46 -12.49 -13.69 4.50
N ALA A 47 -12.31 -14.38 5.63
CA ALA A 47 -11.18 -14.16 6.52
C ALA A 47 -9.84 -14.48 5.84
N GLU A 48 -9.77 -15.55 5.05
CA GLU A 48 -8.58 -15.92 4.28
C GLU A 48 -8.29 -14.90 3.16
N PHE A 49 -9.32 -14.43 2.47
CA PHE A 49 -9.19 -13.36 1.49
C PHE A 49 -8.59 -12.09 2.10
N PHE A 50 -9.09 -11.62 3.25
CA PHE A 50 -8.52 -10.42 3.89
C PHE A 50 -7.09 -10.62 4.41
N ARG A 51 -6.74 -11.82 4.88
CA ARG A 51 -5.35 -12.17 5.19
C ARG A 51 -4.45 -12.09 3.96
N GLN A 52 -4.91 -12.59 2.82
CA GLN A 52 -4.17 -12.50 1.57
C GLN A 52 -3.96 -11.03 1.16
N VAL A 53 -5.01 -10.21 1.18
CA VAL A 53 -4.93 -8.78 0.86
C VAL A 53 -3.93 -8.08 1.79
N GLN A 54 -4.00 -8.32 3.10
CA GLN A 54 -3.06 -7.75 4.08
C GLN A 54 -1.61 -8.09 3.74
N GLU A 55 -1.34 -9.33 3.36
CA GLU A 55 -0.01 -9.81 3.01
C GLU A 55 0.49 -9.24 1.66
N GLU A 56 -0.38 -9.07 0.67
CA GLU A 56 -0.05 -8.38 -0.57
C GLU A 56 0.30 -6.90 -0.35
N ASP A 57 -0.43 -6.22 0.53
CA ASP A 57 -0.18 -4.84 0.92
C ASP A 57 1.15 -4.69 1.66
N ARG A 58 1.50 -5.61 2.56
CA ARG A 58 2.84 -5.66 3.19
C ARG A 58 3.95 -5.74 2.15
N ARG A 59 3.80 -6.60 1.14
CA ARG A 59 4.77 -6.72 0.04
C ARG A 59 4.85 -5.45 -0.80
N ARG A 60 3.70 -4.83 -1.12
CA ARG A 60 3.65 -3.57 -1.86
C ARG A 60 4.33 -2.43 -1.10
N ALA A 61 4.11 -2.31 0.21
CA ALA A 61 4.76 -1.34 1.07
C ALA A 61 6.29 -1.53 1.09
N GLN A 62 6.75 -2.76 1.28
CA GLN A 62 8.19 -3.07 1.27
C GLN A 62 8.84 -2.70 -0.08
N ARG A 63 8.19 -3.05 -1.19
CA ARG A 63 8.69 -2.72 -2.53
C ARG A 63 8.71 -1.22 -2.81
N ALA A 64 7.68 -0.49 -2.40
CA ALA A 64 7.64 0.97 -2.53
C ALA A 64 8.77 1.62 -1.73
N LYS A 65 9.06 1.14 -0.52
CA LYS A 65 10.17 1.61 0.31
C LYS A 65 11.54 1.41 -0.36
N GLU A 66 11.80 0.24 -0.96
CA GLU A 66 13.04 -0.03 -1.71
C GLU A 66 13.21 0.92 -2.90
N LEU A 67 12.12 1.13 -3.66
CA LEU A 67 12.11 2.02 -4.83
C LEU A 67 12.31 3.49 -4.44
N LEU A 68 11.78 3.92 -3.29
CA LEU A 68 12.01 5.24 -2.72
C LEU A 68 13.46 5.41 -2.28
N GLN A 69 14.02 4.45 -1.53
CA GLN A 69 15.42 4.48 -1.10
C GLN A 69 16.37 4.65 -2.28
N SER A 70 16.21 3.84 -3.33
CA SER A 70 17.04 3.94 -4.54
C SER A 70 16.97 5.32 -5.20
N ARG A 71 15.79 5.96 -5.23
CA ARG A 71 15.61 7.30 -5.83
C ARG A 71 16.19 8.41 -4.97
N LEU A 72 15.98 8.36 -3.66
CA LEU A 72 16.46 9.37 -2.73
C LEU A 72 17.99 9.32 -2.56
N SER A 73 18.61 8.13 -2.71
CA SER A 73 20.07 7.99 -2.70
C SER A 73 20.74 8.36 -4.02
N SER A 74 19.99 8.44 -5.12
CA SER A 74 20.50 8.82 -6.45
C SER A 74 20.24 10.28 -6.78
N SER A 75 19.76 11.07 -5.80
CA SER A 75 19.33 12.46 -5.97
C SER A 75 20.26 13.45 -5.28
#